data_AF-A0A2D7J696-F1
#
_entry.id   AF-A0A2D7J696-F1
#
_cell.length_a   1.000
_cell.length_b   1.000
_cell.length_c   1.000
_cell.angle_alpha   90.00
_cell.angle_beta   90.00
_cell.angle_gamma   90.00
#
_symmetry.space_group_name_H-M   'P 1'
#
loop_
_entity.id
_entity.type
_entity.pdbx_description
1 polymer ?
#
loop_
_entity_poly.entity_id
_entity_poly.type
_entity_poly.pdbx_seq_one_letter_code
_entity_poly.pdbx_strand_id
1 'polypeptide(L)'
;SPPPSTSVLPIGGPGPALTPQDQGRLLCETLGQPFRTTSLPPEMFDWIRWLISPLALLSQRMRDRMEFLRIAKFYATESMLCWDATAERYDAEATPEFGDDTLQAFYAGLASGEIALPERGEHSLF
;
A
#
# COMPACT_ATOMS: atom_id res chain seq x y z
N SER A 1 28.02 -25.57 4.55
CA SER A 1 27.43 -24.51 5.40
C SER A 1 26.06 -24.94 5.85
N PRO A 2 25.61 -24.65 7.08
CA PRO A 2 24.21 -24.85 7.42
C PRO A 2 23.34 -23.99 6.48
N PRO A 3 22.10 -24.39 6.17
CA PRO A 3 21.18 -23.53 5.43
C PRO A 3 20.98 -22.22 6.20
N PRO A 4 20.83 -21.08 5.52
CA PRO A 4 20.53 -19.82 6.21
C PRO A 4 19.28 -20.00 7.07
N SER A 5 19.37 -19.61 8.35
CA SER A 5 18.23 -19.58 9.26
C SER A 5 17.22 -18.56 8.76
N THR A 6 15.96 -18.97 8.59
CA THR A 6 14.84 -18.05 8.27
C THR A 6 14.78 -16.95 9.32
N SER A 7 14.93 -15.70 8.89
CA SER A 7 14.86 -14.51 9.75
C SER A 7 13.81 -13.54 9.22
N VAL A 8 13.12 -12.86 10.14
CA VAL A 8 12.19 -11.77 9.81
C VAL A 8 12.99 -10.48 9.83
N LEU A 9 13.04 -9.79 8.70
CA LEU A 9 13.77 -8.53 8.55
C LEU A 9 12.78 -7.39 8.33
N PRO A 10 12.94 -6.24 9.01
CA PRO A 10 12.18 -5.04 8.71
C PRO A 10 12.53 -4.55 7.31
N ILE A 11 11.52 -4.04 6.61
CA ILE A 11 11.65 -3.45 5.27
C ILE A 11 10.98 -2.07 5.28
N GLY A 12 11.52 -1.14 4.50
CA GLY A 12 11.04 0.24 4.44
C GLY A 12 11.86 1.05 3.44
N GLY A 13 11.49 2.31 3.30
CA GLY A 13 12.26 3.33 2.57
C GLY A 13 12.87 4.35 3.54
N PRO A 14 13.68 5.29 3.02
CA PRO A 14 14.19 6.41 3.79
C PRO A 14 13.09 7.44 4.07
N GLY A 15 13.28 8.18 5.16
CA GLY A 15 12.41 9.27 5.55
C GLY A 15 11.13 8.80 6.26
N PRO A 16 10.31 9.76 6.69
CA PRO A 16 9.14 9.47 7.51
C PRO A 16 8.13 8.61 6.74
N ALA A 17 7.40 7.77 7.47
CA ALA A 17 6.32 6.97 6.90
C ALA A 17 5.26 7.87 6.24
N LEU A 18 5.04 7.67 4.94
CA LEU A 18 4.11 8.48 4.15
C LEU A 18 2.68 7.93 4.22
N THR A 19 1.71 8.77 4.56
CA THR A 19 0.31 8.39 4.47
C THR A 19 -0.13 8.26 3.00
N PRO A 20 -1.20 7.51 2.68
CA PRO A 20 -1.73 7.45 1.31
C PRO A 20 -2.07 8.82 0.72
N GLN A 21 -2.50 9.77 1.55
CA GLN A 21 -2.78 11.14 1.11
C GLN A 21 -1.50 11.90 0.77
N ASP A 22 -0.42 11.70 1.54
CA ASP A 22 0.87 12.33 1.27
C ASP A 22 1.49 11.79 -0.01
N GLN A 23 1.41 10.47 -0.24
CA GLN A 23 1.85 9.85 -1.50
C GLN A 23 1.07 10.40 -2.70
N GLY A 24 -0.25 10.51 -2.59
CA GLY A 24 -1.09 11.09 -3.64
C GLY A 24 -0.80 12.57 -3.90
N ARG A 25 -0.56 13.35 -2.84
CA ARG A 25 -0.16 14.76 -2.96
C ARG A 25 1.19 14.89 -3.66
N LEU A 26 2.18 14.10 -3.25
CA LEU A 26 3.51 14.06 -3.84
C LEU A 26 3.46 13.76 -5.34
N LEU A 27 2.63 12.78 -5.74
CA LEU A 27 2.42 12.45 -7.15
C LEU A 27 1.81 13.63 -7.93
N CYS A 28 0.73 14.24 -7.39
CA CYS A 28 0.09 15.38 -8.02
C CYS A 28 1.03 16.58 -8.15
N GLU A 29 1.80 16.89 -7.11
CA GLU A 29 2.81 17.96 -7.12
C GLU A 29 3.87 17.72 -8.19
N THR A 30 4.39 16.49 -8.27
CA THR A 30 5.38 16.10 -9.29
C THR A 30 4.86 16.28 -10.71
N LEU A 31 3.56 16.05 -10.93
CA LEU A 31 2.89 16.21 -12.23
C LEU A 31 2.32 17.62 -12.47
N GLY A 32 2.46 18.54 -11.51
CA GLY A 32 1.87 19.89 -11.60
C GLY A 32 0.33 19.90 -11.63
N GLN A 33 -0.32 18.88 -11.03
CA GLN A 33 -1.77 18.73 -11.00
C GLN A 33 -2.35 19.05 -9.62
N PRO A 34 -3.60 19.54 -9.53
CA PRO A 34 -4.24 19.77 -8.24
C PRO A 34 -4.59 18.44 -7.55
N PHE A 35 -4.19 18.29 -6.29
CA PHE A 35 -4.56 17.13 -5.47
C PHE A 35 -6.04 17.17 -5.07
N ARG A 36 -6.78 16.09 -5.36
CA ARG A 36 -8.16 15.88 -4.93
C ARG A 36 -8.28 14.46 -4.41
N THR A 37 -8.89 14.30 -3.25
CA THR A 37 -9.07 12.99 -2.61
C THR A 37 -10.45 12.87 -1.98
N THR A 38 -10.94 11.63 -1.91
CA THR A 38 -12.18 11.27 -1.24
C THR A 38 -11.89 10.06 -0.35
N SER A 39 -12.13 10.21 0.95
CA SER A 39 -12.02 9.10 1.89
C SER A 39 -13.25 8.21 1.83
N LEU A 40 -13.03 6.90 1.80
CA LEU A 40 -14.09 5.89 1.82
C LEU A 40 -13.98 5.07 3.11
N PRO A 41 -15.10 4.78 3.77
CA PRO A 41 -15.11 3.97 4.99
C PRO A 41 -14.67 2.52 4.68
N PRO A 42 -13.80 1.89 5.49
CA PRO A 42 -13.36 0.51 5.27
C PRO A 42 -14.50 -0.52 5.23
N GLU A 43 -15.62 -0.24 5.88
CA GLU A 43 -16.84 -1.07 5.88
C GLU A 43 -17.44 -1.22 4.48
N MET A 44 -17.13 -0.29 3.56
CA MET A 44 -17.52 -0.41 2.16
C MET A 44 -17.00 -1.71 1.51
N PHE A 45 -15.81 -2.18 1.92
CA PHE A 45 -15.28 -3.47 1.44
C PHE A 45 -16.15 -4.65 1.87
N ASP A 46 -16.73 -4.61 3.08
CA ASP A 46 -17.66 -5.66 3.55
C ASP A 46 -18.96 -5.65 2.75
N TRP A 47 -19.52 -4.46 2.48
CA TRP A 47 -20.72 -4.32 1.67
C TRP A 47 -20.55 -4.87 0.26
N ILE A 48 -19.44 -4.51 -0.40
CA ILE A 48 -19.12 -5.01 -1.74
C ILE A 48 -18.94 -6.54 -1.71
N ARG A 49 -18.22 -7.06 -0.72
CA ARG A 49 -18.02 -8.50 -0.57
C ARG A 49 -19.35 -9.25 -0.35
N TRP A 50 -20.23 -8.72 0.48
CA TRP A 50 -21.56 -9.29 0.72
C TRP A 50 -22.39 -9.32 -0.57
N LEU A 51 -22.40 -8.22 -1.32
CA LEU A 51 -23.14 -8.12 -2.59
C LEU A 51 -22.65 -9.13 -3.64
N ILE A 52 -21.34 -9.39 -3.68
CA ILE A 52 -20.69 -10.26 -4.67
C ILE A 52 -20.66 -11.74 -4.23
N SER A 53 -20.79 -12.02 -2.93
CA SER A 53 -20.75 -13.36 -2.35
C SER A 53 -21.57 -14.43 -3.09
N PRO A 54 -22.82 -14.21 -3.50
CA PRO A 54 -23.58 -15.25 -4.23
C PRO A 54 -22.94 -15.62 -5.57
N LEU A 55 -22.31 -14.65 -6.27
CA LEU A 55 -21.62 -14.91 -7.54
C LEU A 55 -20.30 -15.66 -7.34
N ALA A 56 -19.67 -15.53 -6.17
CA ALA A 56 -18.41 -16.22 -5.84
C ALA A 56 -18.57 -17.74 -5.67
N LEU A 57 -19.76 -18.22 -5.34
CA LEU A 57 -20.06 -19.65 -5.28
C LEU A 57 -19.95 -20.30 -6.68
N LEU A 58 -20.20 -19.53 -7.74
CA LEU A 58 -20.32 -20.03 -9.11
C LEU A 58 -19.08 -19.74 -9.98
N SER A 59 -18.14 -18.89 -9.51
CA SER A 59 -17.02 -18.43 -10.32
C SER A 59 -15.70 -18.33 -9.54
N GLN A 60 -14.66 -18.98 -10.06
CA GLN A 60 -13.26 -18.86 -9.58
C GLN A 60 -12.83 -17.38 -9.53
N ARG A 61 -12.98 -16.68 -10.67
CA ARG A 61 -12.63 -15.26 -10.82
C ARG A 61 -13.28 -14.36 -9.78
N MET A 62 -14.50 -14.70 -9.35
CA MET A 62 -15.23 -13.90 -8.37
C MET A 62 -14.77 -14.20 -6.94
N ARG A 63 -14.30 -15.42 -6.65
CA ARG A 63 -13.60 -15.72 -5.39
C ARG A 63 -12.30 -14.94 -5.27
N ASP A 64 -11.52 -14.86 -6.34
CA ASP A 64 -10.27 -14.08 -6.35
C ASP A 64 -10.53 -12.59 -6.05
N ARG A 65 -11.63 -12.05 -6.57
CA ARG A 65 -12.08 -10.68 -6.25
C ARG A 65 -12.50 -10.51 -4.79
N MET A 66 -13.17 -11.50 -4.19
CA MET A 66 -13.50 -11.43 -2.76
C MET A 66 -12.25 -11.47 -1.89
N GLU A 67 -11.26 -12.26 -2.28
CA GLU A 67 -9.97 -12.32 -1.59
C GLU A 67 -9.20 -11.01 -1.74
N PHE A 68 -9.20 -10.43 -2.94
CA PHE A 68 -8.66 -9.09 -3.17
C PHE A 68 -9.31 -8.04 -2.24
N LEU A 69 -10.64 -8.03 -2.11
CA LEU A 69 -11.33 -7.10 -1.21
C LEU A 69 -10.96 -7.33 0.27
N ARG A 70 -10.70 -8.57 0.68
CA ARG A 70 -10.24 -8.91 2.04
C ARG A 70 -8.84 -8.33 2.29
N ILE A 71 -7.93 -8.48 1.34
CA ILE A 71 -6.58 -7.91 1.38
C ILE A 71 -6.64 -6.38 1.38
N ALA A 72 -7.46 -5.79 0.51
CA ALA A 72 -7.64 -4.34 0.46
C ALA A 72 -8.15 -3.77 1.79
N LYS A 73 -9.14 -4.43 2.41
CA LYS A 73 -9.63 -4.03 3.73
C LYS A 73 -8.53 -4.13 4.80
N PHE A 74 -7.74 -5.20 4.79
CA PHE A 74 -6.61 -5.36 5.71
C PHE A 74 -5.65 -4.18 5.63
N TYR A 75 -5.22 -3.77 4.43
CA TYR A 75 -4.35 -2.60 4.25
C TYR A 75 -5.03 -1.26 4.60
N ALA A 76 -6.36 -1.19 4.55
CA ALA A 76 -7.10 0.02 4.94
C ALA A 76 -7.25 0.17 6.47
N THR A 77 -7.12 -0.91 7.24
CA THR A 77 -7.35 -0.91 8.69
C THR A 77 -6.10 -1.18 9.51
N GLU A 78 -5.13 -1.90 8.96
CA GLU A 78 -3.90 -2.26 9.66
C GLU A 78 -2.80 -1.24 9.40
N SER A 79 -2.14 -0.80 10.48
CA SER A 79 -0.99 0.09 10.40
C SER A 79 0.28 -0.68 10.10
N MET A 80 1.07 -0.16 9.16
CA MET A 80 2.40 -0.69 8.84
C MET A 80 3.51 -0.05 9.69
N LEU A 81 3.15 0.82 10.64
CA LEU A 81 4.10 1.44 11.55
C LEU A 81 4.52 0.46 12.65
N CYS A 82 5.64 0.75 13.30
CA CYS A 82 6.09 0.01 14.47
C CYS A 82 5.05 0.10 15.59
N TRP A 83 4.75 -1.04 16.23
CA TRP A 83 3.86 -1.09 17.39
C TRP A 83 4.64 -0.79 18.67
N ASP A 84 4.26 0.26 19.39
CA ASP A 84 4.75 0.56 20.73
C ASP A 84 3.85 -0.14 21.76
N ALA A 85 4.36 -1.23 22.34
CA ALA A 85 3.66 -2.00 23.36
C ALA A 85 3.51 -1.27 24.71
N THR A 86 4.32 -0.26 24.98
CA THR A 86 4.25 0.52 26.23
C THR A 86 3.15 1.56 26.14
N ALA A 87 3.03 2.23 24.98
CA ALA A 87 2.01 3.24 24.73
C ALA A 87 0.72 2.68 24.12
N GLU A 88 0.67 1.37 23.85
CA GLU A 88 -0.44 0.66 23.19
C GLU A 88 -0.92 1.33 21.89
N ARG A 89 0.04 1.80 21.09
CA ARG A 89 -0.25 2.49 19.83
C ARG A 89 0.84 2.26 18.80
N TYR A 90 0.48 2.52 17.54
CA TYR A 90 1.45 2.61 16.46
C TYR A 90 2.26 3.91 16.54
N ASP A 91 3.55 3.83 16.25
CA ASP A 91 4.50 4.95 16.34
C ASP A 91 5.31 5.11 15.05
N ALA A 92 5.13 6.27 14.40
CA ALA A 92 5.83 6.59 13.15
C ALA A 92 7.32 6.86 13.38
N GLU A 93 7.69 7.50 14.49
CA GLU A 93 9.08 7.85 14.82
C GLU A 93 9.90 6.62 15.20
N ALA A 94 9.25 5.61 15.80
CA ALA A 94 9.88 4.33 16.09
C ALA A 94 9.90 3.37 14.88
N THR A 95 9.31 3.75 13.75
CA THR A 95 9.28 2.92 12.54
C THR A 95 10.64 2.95 11.85
N PRO A 96 11.31 1.80 11.65
CA PRO A 96 12.65 1.79 11.05
C PRO A 96 12.65 2.24 9.58
N GLU A 97 13.65 3.03 9.22
CA GLU A 97 13.91 3.50 7.85
C GLU A 97 15.08 2.72 7.21
N PHE A 98 15.04 2.51 5.89
CA PHE A 98 16.08 1.79 5.16
C PHE A 98 16.33 2.35 3.76
N GLY A 99 17.58 2.27 3.29
CA GLY A 99 17.96 2.65 1.93
C GLY A 99 18.00 4.17 1.71
N ASP A 100 18.16 4.57 0.44
CA ASP A 100 18.27 5.98 0.02
C ASP A 100 17.26 6.35 -1.11
N ASP A 101 16.52 5.37 -1.62
CA ASP A 101 15.55 5.55 -2.70
C ASP A 101 14.23 6.12 -2.16
N THR A 102 13.87 7.32 -2.59
CA THR A 102 12.62 7.97 -2.16
C THR A 102 11.51 7.84 -3.21
N LEU A 103 10.26 7.81 -2.75
CA LEU A 103 9.09 7.83 -3.63
C LEU A 103 9.05 9.11 -4.50
N GLN A 104 9.52 10.24 -3.96
CA GLN A 104 9.59 11.50 -4.69
C GLN A 104 10.55 11.42 -5.87
N ALA A 105 11.76 10.91 -5.64
CA ALA A 105 12.76 10.75 -6.70
C ALA A 105 12.24 9.79 -7.78
N PHE A 106 11.58 8.71 -7.37
CA PHE A 106 10.93 7.79 -8.31
C PHE A 106 9.87 8.48 -9.18
N TYR A 107 8.96 9.25 -8.60
CA TYR A 107 7.96 10.00 -9.37
C TYR A 107 8.60 11.05 -10.29
N ALA A 108 9.63 11.76 -9.82
CA ALA A 108 10.33 12.75 -10.64
C ALA A 108 11.02 12.09 -11.85
N GLY A 109 11.67 10.94 -11.66
CA GLY A 109 12.29 10.16 -12.72
C GLY A 109 11.28 9.61 -13.74
N LEU A 110 10.08 9.21 -13.29
CA LEU A 110 8.98 8.84 -14.20
C LEU A 110 8.48 10.05 -15.01
N ALA A 111 8.31 11.21 -14.36
CA ALA A 111 7.80 12.42 -15.00
C ALA A 111 8.80 13.02 -16.00
N SER A 112 10.10 12.91 -15.74
CA SER A 112 11.17 13.34 -16.66
C SER A 112 11.39 12.38 -17.83
N GLY A 113 10.88 11.14 -17.73
CA GLY A 113 11.14 10.06 -18.69
C GLY A 113 12.50 9.37 -18.50
N GLU A 114 13.22 9.67 -17.42
CA GLU A 114 14.46 8.99 -17.04
C GLU A 114 14.22 7.53 -16.64
N ILE A 115 13.09 7.28 -15.95
CA ILE A 115 12.67 5.95 -15.53
C ILE A 115 11.55 5.46 -16.45
N ALA A 116 11.69 4.25 -16.99
CA ALA A 116 10.63 3.61 -17.74
C ALA A 116 9.47 3.21 -16.82
N LEU A 117 8.24 3.31 -17.30
CA LEU A 117 7.07 2.86 -16.55
C LEU A 117 7.22 1.36 -16.20
N PRO A 118 7.15 0.98 -14.91
CA PRO A 118 7.31 -0.42 -14.52
C PRO A 118 6.14 -1.27 -15.02
N GLU A 119 6.40 -2.54 -15.28
CA GLU A 119 5.35 -3.51 -15.58
C GLU A 119 4.45 -3.70 -14.35
N ARG A 120 3.15 -3.37 -14.49
CA ARG A 120 2.20 -3.43 -13.37
C ARG A 120 1.60 -4.82 -13.13
N GLY A 121 1.75 -5.77 -14.07
CA GLY A 121 1.26 -7.15 -13.91
C GLY A 121 -0.16 -7.27 -13.34
N GLU A 122 -0.35 -8.16 -12.37
CA GLU A 122 -1.61 -8.30 -11.60
C GLU A 122 -1.95 -7.06 -10.76
N HIS A 123 -0.96 -6.22 -10.46
CA HIS A 123 -1.15 -4.95 -9.77
C HIS A 123 -1.69 -3.83 -10.69
N SER A 124 -2.01 -4.12 -11.96
CA SER A 124 -2.70 -3.17 -12.86
C SER A 124 -4.08 -2.74 -12.36
N LEU A 125 -4.65 -3.47 -11.41
CA LEU A 125 -5.89 -3.11 -10.72
C LEU A 125 -5.70 -2.02 -9.65
N PHE A 126 -4.45 -1.74 -9.24
CA PHE A 126 -4.08 -0.64 -8.35
C PHE A 126 -3.62 0.57 -9.16
#